data_AF-A0A973FZW5-F1
#
_entry.id   AF-A0A973FZW5-F1
#
_cell.length_a   1.000
_cell.length_b   1.000
_cell.length_c   1.000
_cell.angle_alpha   90.00
_cell.angle_beta   90.00
_cell.angle_gamma   90.00
#
_symmetry.space_group_name_H-M   'P 1'
#
loop_
_entity.id
_entity.type
_entity.pdbx_description
1 polymer ?
#
loop_
_entity_poly.entity_id
_entity_poly.type
_entity_poly.pdbx_seq_one_letter_code
_entity_poly.pdbx_strand_id
1 'polypeptide(L)'
;MQKKIISLKELTKNLWWSWDTEAKQIFEELSPLLWERNNHNPVELLRHISNDELAARCHCKYQGKIEQVYNRFTAYINEKDTWAARNAPELVKNPVAYFSAEFGIHESVRIYSGGLGVLAGDHLKSASDLGINFVGITLFYKEGYFRQYLNNDGWQMEDYPLQYPESLPIEKVTGPDGKDLIISVNIAQSEVLAQAW
;
A
#
# COMPACT_ATOMS: atom_id res chain seq x y z
N MET A 1 -24.72 7.32 3.09
CA MET A 1 -24.33 5.90 3.05
C MET A 1 -23.19 5.68 2.04
N GLN A 2 -23.40 6.04 0.78
CA GLN A 2 -22.39 5.92 -0.29
C GLN A 2 -21.05 6.62 0.00
N LYS A 3 -21.08 7.83 0.58
CA LYS A 3 -19.86 8.59 0.93
C LYS A 3 -18.89 7.80 1.83
N LYS A 4 -19.39 7.02 2.80
CA LYS A 4 -18.54 6.26 3.75
C LYS A 4 -17.88 5.06 3.09
N ILE A 5 -18.60 4.38 2.20
CA ILE A 5 -18.06 3.29 1.39
C ILE A 5 -16.98 3.83 0.44
N ILE A 6 -17.21 5.00 -0.14
CA ILE A 6 -16.20 5.69 -0.96
C ILE A 6 -14.96 6.00 -0.12
N SER A 7 -15.11 6.62 1.06
CA SER A 7 -13.99 6.91 1.97
C SER A 7 -13.21 5.65 2.37
N LEU A 8 -13.89 4.54 2.67
CA LEU A 8 -13.23 3.26 2.95
C LEU A 8 -12.43 2.75 1.75
N LYS A 9 -13.03 2.78 0.56
CA LYS A 9 -12.35 2.35 -0.68
C LYS A 9 -11.14 3.23 -0.97
N GLU A 10 -11.23 4.53 -0.77
CA GLU A 10 -10.09 5.44 -0.92
C GLU A 10 -8.98 5.16 0.09
N LEU A 11 -9.33 4.90 1.36
CA LEU A 11 -8.35 4.48 2.36
C LEU A 11 -7.60 3.21 1.93
N THR A 12 -8.28 2.23 1.31
CA THR A 12 -7.61 1.02 0.84
C THR A 12 -6.53 1.27 -0.21
N LYS A 13 -6.61 2.38 -0.97
CA LYS A 13 -5.70 2.71 -2.06
C LYS A 13 -4.39 3.37 -1.61
N ASN A 14 -4.24 3.71 -0.34
CA ASN A 14 -3.04 4.38 0.17
C ASN A 14 -2.51 3.62 1.38
N LEU A 15 -1.24 3.20 1.35
CA LEU A 15 -0.65 2.37 2.42
C LEU A 15 -0.53 3.07 3.78
N TRP A 16 -0.84 4.36 3.90
CA TRP A 16 -0.86 5.10 5.17
C TRP A 16 -1.63 4.39 6.29
N TRP A 17 -2.74 3.72 5.96
CA TRP A 17 -3.52 2.96 6.94
C TRP A 17 -2.69 1.90 7.69
N SER A 18 -1.59 1.43 7.11
CA SER A 18 -0.78 0.35 7.67
C SER A 18 0.08 0.77 8.86
N TRP A 19 0.35 2.08 9.02
CA TRP A 19 1.02 2.64 10.19
C TRP A 19 0.13 3.57 11.02
N ASP A 20 -1.16 3.68 10.69
CA ASP A 20 -2.19 4.29 11.55
C ASP A 20 -3.00 3.20 12.26
N THR A 21 -2.94 3.18 13.59
CA THR A 21 -3.53 2.10 14.39
C THR A 21 -5.04 2.00 14.24
N GLU A 22 -5.76 3.13 14.24
CA GLU A 22 -7.23 3.11 14.14
C GLU A 22 -7.69 2.78 12.72
N ALA A 23 -6.93 3.22 11.70
CA ALA A 23 -7.20 2.87 10.30
C ALA A 23 -7.08 1.36 10.09
N LYS A 24 -6.00 0.73 10.57
CA LYS A 24 -5.83 -0.73 10.53
C LYS A 24 -6.99 -1.46 11.24
N GLN A 25 -7.38 -1.00 12.43
CA GLN A 25 -8.47 -1.61 13.19
C GLN A 25 -9.82 -1.57 12.47
N ILE A 26 -10.10 -0.55 11.65
CA ILE A 26 -11.35 -0.52 10.87
C ILE A 26 -11.43 -1.76 9.97
N PHE A 27 -10.35 -2.09 9.25
CA PHE A 27 -10.35 -3.23 8.33
C PHE A 27 -10.41 -4.58 9.07
N GLU A 28 -9.67 -4.70 10.17
CA GLU A 28 -9.70 -5.89 11.03
C GLU A 28 -11.11 -6.13 11.61
N GLU A 29 -11.72 -5.11 12.20
CA GLU A 29 -13.03 -5.21 12.82
C GLU A 29 -14.17 -5.32 11.79
N LEU A 30 -13.94 -4.88 10.54
CA LEU A 30 -14.90 -5.02 9.46
C LEU A 30 -15.14 -6.50 9.16
N SER A 31 -14.15 -7.38 9.24
CA SER A 31 -14.33 -8.83 9.19
C SER A 31 -13.04 -9.53 9.60
N PRO A 32 -12.88 -9.95 10.87
CA PRO A 32 -11.64 -10.56 11.35
C PRO A 32 -11.24 -11.81 10.56
N LEU A 33 -12.23 -12.62 10.17
CA LEU A 33 -12.00 -13.82 9.37
C LEU A 33 -11.46 -13.50 7.97
N LEU A 34 -12.04 -12.51 7.27
CA LEU A 34 -11.56 -12.12 5.94
C LEU A 34 -10.21 -11.41 6.02
N TRP A 35 -9.99 -10.64 7.08
CA TRP A 35 -8.74 -9.96 7.35
C TRP A 35 -7.57 -10.93 7.44
N GLU A 36 -7.68 -11.97 8.27
CA GLU A 36 -6.68 -13.03 8.40
C GLU A 36 -6.53 -13.84 7.11
N ARG A 37 -7.66 -14.22 6.48
CA ARG A 37 -7.63 -15.06 5.27
C ARG A 37 -6.94 -14.37 4.10
N ASN A 38 -7.08 -13.05 3.99
CA ASN A 38 -6.57 -12.27 2.85
C ASN A 38 -5.21 -11.62 3.17
N ASN A 39 -4.45 -12.14 4.15
CA ASN A 39 -3.13 -11.62 4.54
C ASN A 39 -3.14 -10.11 4.80
N HIS A 40 -4.17 -9.67 5.55
CA HIS A 40 -4.29 -8.29 5.98
C HIS A 40 -4.35 -7.28 4.82
N ASN A 41 -4.88 -7.71 3.67
CA ASN A 41 -5.08 -6.86 2.50
C ASN A 41 -6.49 -6.24 2.50
N PRO A 42 -6.63 -4.92 2.70
CA PRO A 42 -7.94 -4.28 2.76
C PRO A 42 -8.63 -4.18 1.40
N VAL A 43 -7.87 -4.14 0.29
CA VAL A 43 -8.44 -4.14 -1.07
C VAL A 43 -9.17 -5.46 -1.29
N GLU A 44 -8.51 -6.59 -1.00
CA GLU A 44 -9.13 -7.91 -1.08
C GLU A 44 -10.27 -8.10 -0.07
N LEU A 45 -10.12 -7.61 1.16
CA LEU A 45 -11.20 -7.64 2.15
C LEU A 45 -12.47 -6.99 1.61
N LEU A 46 -12.38 -5.77 1.06
CA LEU A 46 -13.55 -5.06 0.55
C LEU A 46 -14.15 -5.71 -0.70
N ARG A 47 -13.35 -6.43 -1.51
CA ARG A 47 -13.86 -7.20 -2.66
C ARG A 47 -14.75 -8.38 -2.24
N HIS A 48 -14.55 -8.90 -1.03
CA HIS A 48 -15.31 -10.03 -0.50
C HIS A 48 -16.58 -9.63 0.27
N ILE A 49 -16.81 -8.34 0.51
CA ILE A 49 -17.98 -7.84 1.24
C ILE A 49 -18.88 -7.07 0.27
N SER A 50 -20.16 -7.44 0.20
CA SER A 50 -21.12 -6.73 -0.65
C SER A 50 -21.29 -5.26 -0.22
N ASN A 51 -21.64 -4.37 -1.15
CA ASN A 51 -21.87 -2.96 -0.81
C ASN A 51 -23.02 -2.79 0.21
N ASP A 52 -24.04 -3.64 0.17
CA ASP A 52 -25.16 -3.61 1.11
C ASP A 52 -24.72 -3.99 2.53
N GLU A 53 -23.86 -4.99 2.63
CA GLU A 53 -23.28 -5.40 3.91
C GLU A 53 -22.29 -4.35 4.45
N LEU A 54 -21.45 -3.77 3.60
CA LEU A 54 -20.59 -2.65 3.99
C LEU A 54 -21.43 -1.47 4.49
N ALA A 55 -22.51 -1.14 3.78
CA ALA A 55 -23.44 -0.08 4.19
C ALA A 55 -24.04 -0.33 5.58
N ALA A 56 -24.50 -1.56 5.83
CA ALA A 56 -25.06 -1.97 7.12
C ALA A 56 -24.01 -1.86 8.25
N ARG A 57 -22.81 -2.41 8.04
CA ARG A 57 -21.71 -2.37 9.03
C ARG A 57 -21.22 -0.95 9.30
N CYS A 58 -21.13 -0.11 8.27
CA CYS A 58 -20.72 1.30 8.39
C CYS A 58 -21.75 2.17 9.12
N HIS A 59 -23.02 1.78 9.17
CA HIS A 59 -24.08 2.57 9.78
C HIS A 59 -24.18 2.36 11.30
N CYS A 60 -23.95 1.14 11.77
CA CYS A 60 -24.16 0.80 13.18
C CYS A 60 -22.94 1.13 14.06
N LYS A 61 -21.79 0.52 13.75
CA LYS A 61 -20.64 0.46 14.67
C LYS A 61 -19.49 1.37 14.26
N TYR A 62 -19.29 1.56 12.96
CA TYR A 62 -18.05 2.16 12.44
C TYR A 62 -18.20 3.60 11.92
N GLN A 63 -19.41 4.17 11.94
CA GLN A 63 -19.67 5.48 11.34
C GLN A 63 -18.69 6.56 11.83
N GLY A 64 -18.62 6.78 13.15
CA GLY A 64 -17.78 7.81 13.73
C GLY A 64 -16.28 7.53 13.51
N LYS A 65 -15.88 6.27 13.64
CA LYS A 65 -14.48 5.84 13.47
C LYS A 65 -13.98 6.06 12.04
N ILE A 66 -14.78 5.69 11.03
CA ILE A 66 -14.45 5.90 9.61
C ILE A 66 -14.30 7.39 9.31
N GLU A 67 -15.23 8.22 9.79
CA GLU A 67 -15.17 9.67 9.56
C GLU A 67 -13.96 10.30 10.22
N GLN A 68 -13.65 9.93 11.46
CA GLN A 68 -12.46 10.41 12.18
C GLN A 68 -11.16 10.02 11.47
N VAL A 69 -11.01 8.74 11.13
CA VAL A 69 -9.82 8.23 10.42
C VAL A 69 -9.68 8.89 9.06
N TYR A 70 -10.76 9.02 8.29
CA TYR A 70 -10.72 9.64 6.98
C TYR A 70 -10.39 11.14 7.05
N ASN A 71 -10.91 11.86 8.06
CA ASN A 71 -10.54 13.25 8.30
C ASN A 71 -9.06 13.38 8.68
N ARG A 72 -8.51 12.45 9.46
CA ARG A 72 -7.07 12.42 9.78
C ARG A 72 -6.22 12.10 8.55
N PHE A 73 -6.62 11.12 7.75
CA PHE A 73 -5.97 10.77 6.49
C PHE A 73 -5.94 11.98 5.52
N THR A 74 -7.08 12.62 5.33
CA THR A 74 -7.17 13.79 4.44
C THR A 74 -6.38 14.98 4.99
N ALA A 75 -6.36 15.21 6.30
CA ALA A 75 -5.50 16.22 6.91
C ALA A 75 -4.01 15.90 6.69
N TYR A 76 -3.61 14.64 6.89
CA TYR A 76 -2.24 14.16 6.69
C TYR A 76 -1.77 14.36 5.25
N ILE A 77 -2.55 13.94 4.26
CA ILE A 77 -2.20 14.05 2.83
C ILE A 77 -2.16 15.50 2.34
N ASN A 78 -2.94 16.39 2.95
CA ASN A 78 -3.02 17.80 2.55
C ASN A 78 -2.17 18.74 3.42
N GLU A 79 -1.37 18.21 4.36
CA GLU A 79 -0.50 19.01 5.20
C GLU A 79 0.59 19.69 4.35
N LYS A 80 0.75 21.00 4.52
CA LYS A 80 1.74 21.82 3.81
C LYS A 80 2.79 22.41 4.72
N ASP A 81 2.48 22.51 6.01
CA ASP A 81 3.34 23.05 7.05
C ASP A 81 4.06 21.91 7.80
N THR A 82 4.74 21.07 7.01
CA THR A 82 5.47 19.89 7.49
C THR A 82 6.83 20.26 8.07
N TRP A 83 7.48 19.31 8.75
CA TRP A 83 8.85 19.51 9.23
C TRP A 83 9.80 19.86 8.08
N ALA A 84 9.70 19.18 6.93
CA ALA A 84 10.54 19.45 5.76
C ALA A 84 10.23 20.83 5.18
N ALA A 85 8.97 21.28 5.13
CA ALA A 85 8.63 22.62 4.66
C ALA A 85 9.31 23.72 5.50
N ARG A 86 9.40 23.53 6.82
CA ARG A 86 10.01 24.50 7.75
C ARG A 86 11.53 24.42 7.80
N ASN A 87 12.10 23.21 7.74
CA ASN A 87 13.51 22.97 8.08
C ASN A 87 14.37 22.53 6.89
N ALA A 88 13.77 21.99 5.82
CA ALA A 88 14.46 21.46 4.65
C ALA A 88 13.66 21.72 3.36
N PRO A 89 13.33 22.99 3.02
CA PRO A 89 12.46 23.31 1.89
C PRO A 89 12.99 22.81 0.54
N GLU A 90 14.31 22.63 0.40
CA GLU A 90 14.92 22.06 -0.80
C GLU A 90 14.55 20.58 -1.00
N LEU A 91 14.32 19.82 0.08
CA LEU A 91 13.84 18.44 0.02
C LEU A 91 12.32 18.34 -0.25
N VAL A 92 11.59 19.45 -0.15
CA VAL A 92 10.18 19.53 -0.59
C VAL A 92 10.12 19.85 -2.09
N LYS A 93 10.97 20.78 -2.55
CA LYS A 93 11.00 21.23 -3.95
C LYS A 93 11.58 20.18 -4.89
N ASN A 94 12.65 19.51 -4.48
CA ASN A 94 13.39 18.59 -5.34
C ASN A 94 13.13 17.13 -4.91
N PRO A 95 12.54 16.29 -5.78
CA PRO A 95 12.31 14.89 -5.47
C PRO A 95 13.60 14.12 -5.22
N VAL A 96 13.62 13.28 -4.17
CA VAL A 96 14.64 12.26 -3.94
C VAL A 96 14.20 10.97 -4.62
N ALA A 97 14.99 10.47 -5.57
CA ALA A 97 14.78 9.14 -6.15
C ALA A 97 15.55 8.09 -5.34
N TYR A 98 14.84 7.21 -4.65
CA TYR A 98 15.41 6.18 -3.80
C TYR A 98 15.20 4.79 -4.40
N PHE A 99 16.27 4.26 -4.98
CA PHE A 99 16.27 2.94 -5.59
C PHE A 99 16.56 1.89 -4.53
N SER A 100 15.66 0.92 -4.41
CA SER A 100 15.87 -0.26 -3.58
C SER A 100 15.31 -1.49 -4.29
N ALA A 101 15.99 -2.61 -4.12
CA ALA A 101 15.45 -3.89 -4.57
C ALA A 101 14.17 -4.25 -3.80
N GLU A 102 13.97 -3.71 -2.59
CA GLU A 102 12.84 -4.08 -1.74
C GLU A 102 12.26 -2.89 -0.97
N PHE A 103 10.96 -2.95 -0.68
CA PHE A 103 10.27 -2.02 0.23
C PHE A 103 9.29 -2.76 1.14
N GLY A 104 9.62 -2.83 2.42
CA GLY A 104 8.84 -3.46 3.49
C GLY A 104 7.85 -2.48 4.11
N ILE A 105 6.78 -2.13 3.39
CA ILE A 105 5.76 -1.22 3.91
C ILE A 105 4.72 -2.00 4.71
N HIS A 106 4.11 -3.01 4.10
CA HIS A 106 3.09 -3.87 4.68
C HIS A 106 3.05 -5.24 3.98
N GLU A 107 2.70 -6.31 4.70
CA GLU A 107 2.68 -7.69 4.19
C GLU A 107 1.67 -7.95 3.05
N SER A 108 0.68 -7.06 2.90
CA SER A 108 -0.25 -7.09 1.77
C SER A 108 0.41 -6.77 0.42
N VAL A 109 1.58 -6.13 0.42
CA VAL A 109 2.36 -5.81 -0.79
C VAL A 109 3.72 -6.50 -0.68
N ARG A 110 3.82 -7.71 -1.25
CA ARG A 110 4.98 -8.59 -1.09
C ARG A 110 6.10 -8.20 -2.05
N ILE A 111 6.75 -7.07 -1.76
CA ILE A 111 7.92 -6.56 -2.50
C ILE A 111 9.16 -6.45 -1.60
N TYR A 112 9.22 -7.28 -0.56
CA TYR A 112 10.36 -7.37 0.36
C TYR A 112 10.50 -8.77 0.95
N SER A 113 11.71 -9.09 1.42
CA SER A 113 12.06 -10.38 2.03
C SER A 113 12.67 -10.24 3.42
N GLY A 114 13.32 -9.11 3.72
CA GLY A 114 14.05 -8.95 4.99
C GLY A 114 14.43 -7.52 5.34
N GLY A 115 15.53 -7.37 6.09
CA GLY A 115 15.91 -6.11 6.73
C GLY A 115 16.19 -4.96 5.77
N LEU A 116 16.68 -5.24 4.55
CA LEU A 116 16.86 -4.21 3.52
C LEU A 116 15.52 -3.55 3.17
N GLY A 117 14.51 -4.36 2.87
CA GLY A 117 13.19 -3.87 2.56
C GLY A 117 12.56 -3.14 3.74
N VAL A 118 12.67 -3.68 4.97
CA VAL A 118 12.14 -3.02 6.17
C VAL A 118 12.72 -1.62 6.33
N LEU A 119 14.05 -1.48 6.24
CA LEU A 119 14.71 -0.18 6.34
C LEU A 119 14.26 0.79 5.24
N ALA A 120 14.17 0.31 3.99
CA ALA A 120 13.68 1.11 2.87
C ALA A 120 12.21 1.55 3.05
N GLY A 121 11.37 0.67 3.62
CA GLY A 121 9.98 0.97 3.97
C GLY A 121 9.89 2.03 5.08
N ASP A 122 10.73 1.93 6.11
CA ASP A 122 10.77 2.90 7.21
C ASP A 122 11.28 4.27 6.74
N HIS A 123 12.23 4.32 5.81
CA HIS A 123 12.61 5.57 5.15
C HIS A 123 11.41 6.20 4.41
N LEU A 124 10.62 5.40 3.69
CA LEU A 124 9.47 5.89 2.94
C LEU A 124 8.37 6.42 3.87
N LYS A 125 8.08 5.71 4.97
CA LYS A 125 7.13 6.16 6.01
C LYS A 125 7.61 7.45 6.67
N SER A 126 8.87 7.49 7.10
CA SER A 126 9.47 8.66 7.74
C SER A 126 9.50 9.87 6.80
N ALA A 127 9.83 9.67 5.52
CA ALA A 127 9.81 10.72 4.52
C ALA A 127 8.39 11.26 4.32
N SER A 128 7.38 10.40 4.34
CA SER A 128 5.97 10.79 4.27
C SER A 128 5.57 11.63 5.49
N ASP A 129 5.88 11.18 6.71
CA ASP A 129 5.57 11.92 7.96
C ASP A 129 6.26 13.28 8.02
N LEU A 130 7.50 13.37 7.52
CA LEU A 130 8.28 14.61 7.49
C LEU A 130 7.87 15.55 6.35
N GLY A 131 7.10 15.08 5.37
CA GLY A 131 6.73 15.83 4.17
C GLY A 131 7.89 16.03 3.18
N ILE A 132 8.81 15.06 3.11
CA ILE A 132 9.91 15.05 2.13
C ILE A 132 9.36 14.55 0.79
N ASN A 133 9.74 15.22 -0.31
CA ASN A 133 9.41 14.78 -1.65
C ASN A 133 10.29 13.58 -2.02
N PHE A 134 9.78 12.37 -1.74
CA PHE A 134 10.55 11.13 -1.78
C PHE A 134 9.84 10.09 -2.65
N VAL A 135 10.54 9.57 -3.65
CA VAL A 135 10.03 8.59 -4.60
C VAL A 135 10.83 7.30 -4.48
N GLY A 136 10.21 6.27 -3.91
CA GLY A 136 10.75 4.92 -3.87
C GLY A 136 10.61 4.23 -5.23
N ILE A 137 11.68 3.62 -5.73
CA ILE A 137 11.70 2.93 -7.02
C ILE A 137 12.16 1.50 -6.80
N THR A 138 11.34 0.54 -7.24
CA THR A 138 11.60 -0.89 -7.10
C THR A 138 10.94 -1.71 -8.21
N LEU A 139 11.12 -3.02 -8.16
CA LEU A 139 10.48 -3.96 -9.08
C LEU A 139 9.19 -4.50 -8.48
N PHE A 140 8.18 -4.69 -9.34
CA PHE A 140 7.00 -5.44 -8.97
C PHE A 140 7.26 -6.95 -9.09
N TYR A 141 7.52 -7.59 -7.97
CA TYR A 141 7.74 -9.04 -7.91
C TYR A 141 6.40 -9.79 -7.97
N LYS A 142 6.12 -10.43 -9.11
CA LYS A 142 4.84 -11.11 -9.35
C LYS A 142 4.51 -12.18 -8.30
N GLU A 143 5.50 -12.94 -7.85
CA GLU A 143 5.35 -13.95 -6.80
C GLU A 143 5.65 -13.41 -5.40
N GLY A 144 6.33 -12.27 -5.31
CA GLY A 144 6.82 -11.69 -4.06
C GLY A 144 7.77 -12.63 -3.31
N TYR A 145 7.87 -12.43 -1.99
CA TYR A 145 8.51 -13.41 -1.11
C TYR A 145 7.53 -14.56 -0.80
N PHE A 146 8.07 -15.75 -0.60
CA PHE A 146 7.27 -16.95 -0.38
C PHE A 146 6.53 -16.89 0.96
N ARG A 147 5.40 -17.58 1.03
CA ARG A 147 4.70 -17.87 2.28
C ARG A 147 5.27 -19.16 2.86
N GLN A 148 5.81 -19.04 4.08
CA GLN A 148 6.30 -20.19 4.84
C GLN A 148 5.14 -20.87 5.57
N TYR A 149 5.11 -22.20 5.53
CA TYR A 149 4.27 -23.02 6.41
C TYR A 149 4.99 -24.32 6.78
N LEU A 150 4.53 -24.98 7.84
CA LEU A 150 5.04 -26.30 8.23
C LEU A 150 4.07 -27.38 7.76
N ASN A 151 4.59 -28.46 7.16
CA ASN A 151 3.79 -29.64 6.88
C ASN A 151 3.54 -30.47 8.16
N ASN A 152 2.78 -31.57 8.03
CA ASN A 152 2.45 -32.45 9.17
C ASN A 152 3.69 -33.07 9.85
N ASP A 153 4.82 -33.13 9.16
CA ASP A 153 6.08 -33.67 9.66
C ASP A 153 6.98 -32.57 10.26
N GLY A 154 6.51 -31.31 10.30
CA GLY A 154 7.26 -30.16 10.83
C GLY A 154 8.33 -29.62 9.88
N TRP A 155 8.36 -30.05 8.62
CA TRP A 155 9.26 -29.49 7.61
C TRP A 155 8.73 -28.18 7.05
N GLN A 156 9.63 -27.23 6.85
CA GLN A 156 9.35 -26.00 6.13
C GLN A 156 8.95 -26.31 4.69
N MET A 157 7.83 -25.73 4.29
CA MET A 157 7.34 -25.68 2.93
C MET A 157 7.18 -24.24 2.48
N GLU A 158 7.18 -24.06 1.17
CA GLU A 158 7.19 -22.75 0.51
C GLU A 158 6.02 -22.69 -0.48
N ASP A 159 5.26 -21.61 -0.42
CA ASP A 159 4.21 -21.29 -1.38
C ASP A 159 4.48 -19.93 -2.02
N TYR A 160 4.30 -19.83 -3.33
CA TYR A 160 4.60 -18.63 -4.13
C TYR A 160 3.32 -18.07 -4.76
N PRO A 161 2.38 -17.52 -3.96
CA PRO A 161 1.14 -17.03 -4.52
C PRO A 161 1.40 -15.83 -5.43
N LEU A 162 0.68 -15.75 -6.54
CA LEU A 162 0.79 -14.63 -7.46
C LEU A 162 0.11 -13.37 -6.88
N GLN A 163 0.71 -12.22 -7.13
CA GLN A 163 0.17 -10.90 -6.83
C GLN A 163 -0.43 -10.28 -8.08
N TYR A 164 -1.65 -9.77 -7.97
CA TYR A 164 -2.35 -9.17 -9.10
C TYR A 164 -2.54 -7.68 -8.83
N PRO A 165 -2.13 -6.77 -9.73
CA PRO A 165 -2.25 -5.32 -9.49
C PRO A 165 -3.65 -4.87 -9.06
N GLU A 166 -4.70 -5.48 -9.61
CA GLU A 166 -6.10 -5.20 -9.27
C GLU A 166 -6.51 -5.58 -7.82
N SER A 167 -5.66 -6.36 -7.14
CA SER A 167 -5.83 -6.77 -5.74
C SER A 167 -4.99 -5.92 -4.78
N LEU A 168 -4.22 -4.95 -5.29
CA LEU A 168 -3.23 -4.20 -4.53
C LEU A 168 -3.55 -2.69 -4.55
N PRO A 169 -3.02 -1.93 -3.58
CA PRO A 169 -3.12 -0.47 -3.56
C PRO A 169 -2.09 0.18 -4.50
N ILE A 170 -2.07 -0.24 -5.76
CA ILE A 170 -1.19 0.29 -6.81
C ILE A 170 -2.03 0.72 -8.01
N GLU A 171 -1.56 1.72 -8.75
CA GLU A 171 -2.30 2.30 -9.87
C GLU A 171 -1.37 2.46 -11.06
N LYS A 172 -1.80 1.98 -12.23
CA LYS A 172 -0.97 2.06 -13.42
C LYS A 172 -0.56 3.52 -13.70
N VAL A 173 0.74 3.76 -13.86
CA VAL A 173 1.25 5.08 -14.19
C VAL A 173 1.06 5.34 -15.69
N THR A 174 0.48 6.50 -16.00
CA THR A 174 0.27 6.97 -17.37
C THR A 174 1.02 8.28 -17.61
N GLY A 175 1.48 8.49 -18.84
CA GLY A 175 2.04 9.76 -19.28
C GLY A 175 0.98 10.88 -19.39
N PRO A 176 1.41 12.13 -19.67
CA PRO A 176 0.50 13.27 -19.85
C PRO A 176 -0.51 13.10 -21.00
N ASP A 177 -0.24 12.20 -21.93
CA ASP A 177 -1.11 11.85 -23.06
C ASP A 177 -2.13 10.75 -22.73
N GLY A 178 -2.16 10.28 -21.48
CA GLY A 178 -3.02 9.20 -21.01
C GLY A 178 -2.59 7.81 -21.45
N LYS A 179 -1.42 7.66 -22.11
CA LYS A 179 -0.88 6.35 -22.46
C LYS A 179 -0.10 5.75 -21.30
N ASP A 180 -0.08 4.42 -21.26
CA ASP A 180 0.72 3.64 -20.33
C ASP A 180 2.20 4.08 -20.35
N LEU A 181 2.74 4.38 -19.17
CA LEU A 181 4.17 4.68 -19.04
C LEU A 181 4.96 3.38 -19.10
N ILE A 182 5.56 3.11 -20.25
CA ILE A 182 6.43 1.97 -20.49
C ILE A 182 7.87 2.47 -20.59
N ILE A 183 8.75 1.93 -19.75
CA ILE A 183 10.19 2.17 -19.82
C ILE A 183 10.85 1.03 -20.61
N SER A 184 11.89 1.37 -21.37
CA SER A 184 12.74 0.41 -22.06
C SER A 184 14.07 0.29 -21.33
N VAL A 185 14.51 -0.94 -21.07
CA VAL A 185 15.77 -1.28 -20.43
C VAL A 185 16.47 -2.34 -21.26
N ASN A 186 17.71 -2.07 -21.67
CA ASN A 186 18.53 -3.09 -22.33
C ASN A 186 19.11 -4.05 -21.29
N ILE A 187 18.73 -5.33 -21.39
CA ILE A 187 19.26 -6.41 -20.57
C ILE A 187 19.99 -7.38 -21.50
N ALA A 188 21.32 -7.42 -21.39
CA ALA A 188 22.20 -8.15 -22.31
C ALA A 188 21.94 -7.77 -23.78
N GLN A 189 21.41 -8.69 -24.58
CA GLN A 189 21.13 -8.49 -26.01
C GLN A 189 19.65 -8.21 -26.30
N SER A 190 18.83 -8.05 -25.27
CA SER A 190 17.39 -7.89 -25.39
C SER A 190 16.93 -6.55 -24.85
N GLU A 191 16.06 -5.90 -25.59
CA GLU A 191 15.28 -4.78 -25.08
C GLU A 191 14.12 -5.34 -24.23
N VAL A 192 14.06 -4.93 -22.98
CA VAL A 192 12.99 -5.32 -22.05
C VAL A 192 12.12 -4.10 -21.77
N LEU A 193 10.82 -4.25 -22.00
CA LEU A 193 9.83 -3.23 -21.70
C LEU A 193 9.22 -3.48 -20.32
N ALA A 194 9.16 -2.45 -19.48
CA ALA A 194 8.55 -2.51 -18.15
C ALA A 194 7.46 -1.44 -18.00
N GLN A 195 6.29 -1.88 -17.52
CA GLN A 195 5.17 -1.01 -17.17
C GLN A 195 5.39 -0.41 -15.78
N ALA A 196 5.26 0.91 -15.65
CA ALA A 196 5.21 1.57 -14.35
C ALA A 196 3.80 1.45 -13.70
N TRP A 197 3.77 1.17 -12.41
CA TRP A 197 2.59 0.99 -11.56
C TRP A 197 2.73 1.80 -10.27
#